data_AF-A0A1L7G9N4-F1
#
_entry.id   AF-A0A1L7G9N4-F1
#
_cell.length_a   1.000
_cell.length_b   1.000
_cell.length_c   1.000
_cell.angle_alpha   90.00
_cell.angle_beta   90.00
_cell.angle_gamma   90.00
#
_symmetry.space_group_name_H-M   'P 1'
#
loop_
_entity.id
_entity.type
_entity.pdbx_description
1 polymer ?
#
loop_
_entity_poly.entity_id
_entity_poly.type
_entity_poly.pdbx_seq_one_letter_code
_entity_poly.pdbx_strand_id
1 'polypeptide(L)'
;MDGTNVTQTLVTGASNPAGMAADTSAIYWADNGSHTIGRADHDGQDVDQDFITGASGPRGVAVRKHRVYWTNGGTGTVGRARLDGRDVDQDFITGAASPFGIAAGAAGVYWSNAGTGTIGRADLNGKDVEQAFITGAAGPRGVAVDKHHVYWTNSSTNTIGRADLDGRNVDQNFIVGASGPANVAVDAQHVYWANAVSGTIGRADLDGQDVDQAFITGAAGPRGVAVVPGKGHGRKDPHGR
;
A
#
# COMPACT_ATOMS: atom_id res chain seq x y z
N MET A 1 0.08 10.73 13.74
CA MET A 1 1.51 11.09 13.77
C MET A 1 1.63 12.58 13.46
N ASP A 2 2.49 13.32 14.16
CA ASP A 2 2.67 14.78 14.03
C ASP A 2 3.70 15.19 12.96
N GLY A 3 4.23 14.24 12.19
CA GLY A 3 5.15 14.49 11.07
C GLY A 3 6.59 14.84 11.49
N THR A 4 6.89 14.91 12.80
CA THR A 4 8.20 15.40 13.30
C THR A 4 9.25 14.32 13.52
N ASN A 5 8.87 13.03 13.49
CA ASN A 5 9.78 11.89 13.64
C ASN A 5 9.84 11.04 12.38
N VAL A 6 10.56 11.54 11.37
CA VAL A 6 10.94 10.72 10.19
C VAL A 6 12.16 9.91 10.56
N THR A 7 11.96 8.65 10.98
CA THR A 7 13.06 7.70 11.12
C THR A 7 13.33 7.08 9.76
N GLN A 8 14.49 7.38 9.16
CA GLN A 8 14.90 6.76 7.91
C GLN A 8 15.46 5.37 8.21
N THR A 9 14.63 4.32 8.16
CA THR A 9 15.12 2.93 8.19
C THR A 9 15.67 2.60 6.81
N LEU A 10 16.98 2.35 6.73
CA LEU A 10 17.66 2.01 5.48
C LEU A 10 17.78 0.49 5.33
N VAL A 11 16.92 -0.12 4.52
CA VAL A 11 17.18 -1.45 3.97
C VAL A 11 18.12 -1.30 2.78
N THR A 12 19.32 -1.87 2.86
CA THR A 12 20.29 -1.88 1.76
C THR A 12 20.19 -3.19 0.97
N GLY A 13 20.46 -3.15 -0.34
CA GLY A 13 20.47 -4.34 -1.20
C GLY A 13 19.22 -4.57 -2.05
N ALA A 14 18.14 -3.80 -1.85
CA ALA A 14 16.98 -3.85 -2.75
C ALA A 14 17.32 -3.25 -4.13
N SER A 15 17.00 -3.98 -5.20
CA SER A 15 17.41 -3.64 -6.57
C SER A 15 16.41 -2.72 -7.29
N ASN A 16 15.12 -2.75 -6.92
CA ASN A 16 14.08 -1.80 -7.35
C ASN A 16 12.82 -1.94 -6.47
N PRO A 17 12.81 -1.42 -5.22
CA PRO A 17 11.66 -1.54 -4.34
C PRO A 17 10.47 -0.72 -4.87
N ALA A 18 9.35 -1.38 -5.16
CA ALA A 18 8.18 -0.78 -5.80
C ALA A 18 7.01 -0.52 -4.84
N GLY A 19 6.91 -1.29 -3.75
CA GLY A 19 5.89 -1.15 -2.71
C GLY A 19 6.41 -1.66 -1.36
N MET A 20 5.87 -1.11 -0.27
CA MET A 20 6.24 -1.47 1.11
C MET A 20 4.99 -1.67 1.97
N ALA A 21 5.06 -2.61 2.91
CA ALA A 21 4.07 -2.82 3.95
C ALA A 21 4.78 -3.15 5.26
N ALA A 22 4.07 -3.03 6.38
CA ALA A 22 4.61 -3.37 7.68
C ALA A 22 3.53 -3.99 8.57
N ASP A 23 3.94 -4.85 9.49
CA ASP A 23 3.13 -5.28 10.62
C ASP A 23 3.77 -4.86 11.94
N THR A 24 3.36 -5.45 13.07
CA THR A 24 3.91 -5.11 14.39
C THR A 24 5.35 -5.57 14.62
N SER A 25 5.86 -6.46 13.79
CA SER A 25 7.17 -7.11 13.90
C SER A 25 8.15 -6.69 12.80
N ALA A 26 7.70 -6.58 11.56
CA ALA A 26 8.57 -6.48 10.40
C ALA A 26 8.05 -5.51 9.34
N ILE A 27 8.98 -5.08 8.50
CA ILE A 27 8.74 -4.41 7.23
C ILE A 27 8.92 -5.40 6.07
N TYR A 28 8.17 -5.21 5.00
CA TYR A 28 8.15 -6.03 3.81
C TYR A 28 8.22 -5.15 2.57
N TRP A 29 8.95 -5.57 1.54
CA TRP A 29 9.03 -4.83 0.27
C TRP A 29 8.94 -5.75 -0.93
N ALA A 30 8.33 -5.25 -2.00
CA ALA A 30 8.37 -5.87 -3.32
C ALA A 30 9.62 -5.38 -4.07
N ASP A 31 10.55 -6.28 -4.38
CA ASP A 31 11.74 -5.97 -5.16
C ASP A 31 11.57 -6.46 -6.60
N ASN A 32 11.35 -5.50 -7.49
CA ASN A 32 11.01 -5.79 -8.87
C ASN A 32 12.19 -6.39 -9.66
N GLY A 33 13.42 -5.97 -9.36
CA GLY A 33 14.60 -6.40 -10.14
C GLY A 33 15.10 -7.80 -9.74
N SER A 34 15.03 -8.13 -8.46
CA SER A 34 15.37 -9.46 -7.93
C SER A 34 14.22 -10.47 -8.10
N HIS A 35 13.01 -10.01 -8.40
CA HIS A 35 11.81 -10.86 -8.48
C HIS A 35 11.47 -11.52 -7.14
N THR A 36 11.66 -10.77 -6.04
CA THR A 36 11.45 -11.25 -4.66
C THR A 36 10.53 -10.35 -3.86
N ILE A 37 9.98 -10.90 -2.77
CA ILE A 37 9.48 -10.12 -1.64
C ILE A 37 10.51 -10.26 -0.53
N GLY A 38 11.05 -9.14 -0.06
CA GLY A 38 11.98 -9.12 1.06
C GLY A 38 11.29 -8.77 2.38
N ARG A 39 11.97 -9.05 3.49
CA ARG A 39 11.53 -8.73 4.85
C ARG A 39 12.71 -8.32 5.73
N ALA A 40 12.47 -7.41 6.68
CA ALA A 40 13.41 -7.07 7.73
C ALA A 40 12.65 -6.67 9.01
N ASP A 41 13.34 -6.65 10.14
CA ASP A 41 12.80 -6.05 11.37
C ASP A 41 12.67 -4.52 11.21
N HIS A 42 11.86 -3.89 12.07
CA HIS A 42 11.62 -2.44 12.02
C HIS A 42 12.88 -1.58 12.20
N ASP A 43 13.89 -2.11 12.90
CA ASP A 43 15.19 -1.48 13.10
C ASP A 43 16.18 -1.76 11.96
N GLY A 44 15.73 -2.46 10.91
CA GLY A 44 16.54 -2.81 9.73
C GLY A 44 17.47 -4.01 9.95
N GLN A 45 17.36 -4.73 11.06
CA GLN A 45 18.06 -5.99 11.28
C GLN A 45 17.32 -7.17 10.59
N ASP A 46 17.96 -8.34 10.61
CA ASP A 46 17.41 -9.60 10.08
C ASP A 46 16.84 -9.48 8.65
N VAL A 47 17.57 -8.75 7.80
CA VAL A 47 17.24 -8.56 6.39
C VAL A 47 17.29 -9.89 5.65
N ASP A 48 16.15 -10.30 5.13
CA ASP A 48 15.98 -11.42 4.22
C ASP A 48 15.48 -10.91 2.87
N GLN A 49 16.40 -10.76 1.91
CA GLN A 49 16.10 -10.29 0.55
C GLN A 49 15.29 -11.30 -0.27
N ASP A 50 15.37 -12.59 0.11
CA ASP A 50 14.81 -13.72 -0.61
C ASP A 50 13.66 -14.37 0.16
N PHE A 51 13.05 -13.62 1.10
CA PHE A 51 11.97 -14.11 1.97
C PHE A 51 10.87 -14.82 1.17
N ILE A 52 10.50 -14.29 0.00
CA ILE A 52 9.73 -15.00 -1.03
C ILE A 52 10.47 -14.88 -2.37
N THR A 53 10.73 -16.01 -3.01
CA THR A 53 11.30 -16.09 -4.36
C THR A 53 10.26 -16.48 -5.40
N GLY A 54 10.58 -16.26 -6.67
CA GLY A 54 9.74 -16.66 -7.81
C GLY A 54 8.54 -15.74 -8.08
N ALA A 55 8.50 -14.55 -7.49
CA ALA A 55 7.53 -13.53 -7.88
C ALA A 55 7.81 -13.09 -9.33
N SER A 56 6.83 -12.49 -10.01
CA SER A 56 7.00 -12.06 -11.41
C SER A 56 6.78 -10.57 -11.55
N GLY A 57 7.88 -9.82 -11.51
CA GLY A 57 7.89 -8.36 -11.50
C GLY A 57 6.96 -7.81 -10.41
N PRO A 58 7.22 -8.13 -9.12
CA PRO A 58 6.36 -7.69 -8.04
C PRO A 58 6.35 -6.15 -7.96
N ARG A 59 5.19 -5.57 -7.65
CA ARG A 59 5.00 -4.10 -7.63
C ARG A 59 4.43 -3.57 -6.32
N GLY A 60 3.44 -4.25 -5.77
CA GLY A 60 2.81 -3.91 -4.50
C GLY A 60 2.94 -5.07 -3.52
N VAL A 61 2.97 -4.74 -2.22
CA VAL A 61 2.95 -5.70 -1.12
C VAL A 61 1.98 -5.19 -0.04
N ALA A 62 1.23 -6.10 0.56
CA ALA A 62 0.36 -5.85 1.70
C ALA A 62 0.50 -6.96 2.73
N VAL A 63 0.33 -6.62 4.00
CA VAL A 63 0.38 -7.59 5.10
C VAL A 63 -0.90 -7.50 5.91
N ARG A 64 -1.45 -8.66 6.25
CA ARG A 64 -2.56 -8.75 7.17
C ARG A 64 -2.52 -10.03 8.00
N LYS A 65 -2.58 -9.86 9.32
CA LYS A 65 -2.55 -10.93 10.32
C LYS A 65 -1.31 -11.82 10.14
N HIS A 66 -1.46 -12.97 9.50
CA HIS A 66 -0.40 -13.97 9.37
C HIS A 66 -0.05 -14.23 7.90
N ARG A 67 -0.39 -13.31 7.01
CA ARG A 67 -0.14 -13.44 5.58
C ARG A 67 0.40 -12.16 4.97
N VAL A 68 1.29 -12.35 4.00
CA VAL A 68 1.74 -11.34 3.04
C VAL A 68 1.07 -11.61 1.70
N TYR A 69 0.74 -10.55 0.98
CA TYR A 69 0.12 -10.56 -0.33
C TYR A 69 0.92 -9.64 -1.25
N TRP A 70 1.05 -9.98 -2.53
CA TRP A 70 1.78 -9.15 -3.48
C TRP A 70 1.15 -9.20 -4.87
N THR A 71 1.34 -8.15 -5.66
CA THR A 71 0.93 -8.11 -7.06
C THR A 71 2.10 -8.46 -7.96
N ASN A 72 1.91 -9.38 -8.89
CA ASN A 72 2.86 -9.75 -9.92
C ASN A 72 2.48 -9.05 -11.23
N GLY A 73 3.20 -7.98 -11.57
CA GLY A 73 2.96 -7.22 -12.80
C GLY A 73 3.32 -7.98 -14.07
N GLY A 74 4.26 -8.94 -13.99
CA GLY A 74 4.73 -9.74 -15.13
C GLY A 74 3.74 -10.83 -15.55
N THR A 75 3.07 -11.47 -14.59
CA THR A 75 2.11 -12.56 -14.84
C THR A 75 0.64 -12.12 -14.74
N GLY A 76 0.37 -10.93 -14.22
CA GLY A 76 -1.01 -10.49 -13.99
C GLY A 76 -1.70 -11.28 -12.89
N THR A 77 -0.99 -11.54 -11.79
CA THR A 77 -1.50 -12.32 -10.65
C THR A 77 -1.37 -11.56 -9.34
N VAL A 78 -2.10 -12.01 -8.32
CA VAL A 78 -1.84 -11.69 -6.92
C VAL A 78 -1.32 -12.96 -6.27
N GLY A 79 -0.16 -12.87 -5.63
CA GLY A 79 0.40 -13.96 -4.83
C GLY A 79 0.15 -13.77 -3.33
N ARG A 80 0.37 -14.84 -2.57
CA ARG A 80 0.20 -14.85 -1.11
C ARG A 80 1.10 -15.90 -0.44
N ALA A 81 1.56 -15.60 0.77
CA ALA A 81 2.29 -16.54 1.62
C ALA A 81 1.98 -16.27 3.10
N ARG A 82 2.38 -17.21 3.97
CA ARG A 82 2.42 -16.98 5.42
C ARG A 82 3.61 -16.08 5.77
N LEU A 83 3.55 -15.38 6.90
CA LEU A 83 4.67 -14.55 7.38
C LEU A 83 5.91 -15.36 7.80
N ASP A 84 5.76 -16.68 7.95
CA ASP A 84 6.88 -17.62 8.16
C ASP A 84 7.48 -18.15 6.84
N GLY A 85 7.10 -17.59 5.68
CA GLY A 85 7.63 -17.93 4.36
C GLY A 85 7.00 -19.18 3.73
N ARG A 86 6.09 -19.86 4.43
CA ARG A 86 5.42 -21.07 3.92
C ARG A 86 4.13 -20.77 3.15
N ASP A 87 3.58 -21.81 2.52
CA ASP A 87 2.35 -21.77 1.72
C ASP A 87 2.37 -20.67 0.65
N VAL A 88 3.52 -20.55 -0.03
CA VAL A 88 3.70 -19.62 -1.15
C VAL A 88 2.82 -20.06 -2.31
N ASP A 89 1.97 -19.15 -2.74
CA ASP A 89 1.09 -19.31 -3.89
C ASP A 89 1.24 -18.07 -4.78
N GLN A 90 1.91 -18.22 -5.93
CA GLN A 90 2.16 -17.13 -6.87
C GLN A 90 0.92 -16.78 -7.71
N ASP A 91 -0.07 -17.67 -7.74
CA ASP A 91 -1.26 -17.60 -8.60
C ASP A 91 -2.54 -17.56 -7.76
N PHE A 92 -2.45 -17.11 -6.52
CA PHE A 92 -3.56 -17.04 -5.56
C PHE A 92 -4.79 -16.34 -6.17
N ILE A 93 -4.59 -15.25 -6.93
CA ILE A 93 -5.59 -14.69 -7.86
C ILE A 93 -4.96 -14.56 -9.25
N THR A 94 -5.69 -14.97 -10.29
CA THR A 94 -5.28 -14.83 -11.69
C THR A 94 -6.15 -13.85 -12.47
N GLY A 95 -5.65 -13.37 -13.61
CA GLY A 95 -6.39 -12.51 -14.53
C GLY A 95 -6.39 -11.02 -14.17
N ALA A 96 -5.51 -10.58 -13.28
CA ALA A 96 -5.32 -9.16 -12.98
C ALA A 96 -4.63 -8.45 -14.16
N ALA A 97 -5.08 -7.24 -14.48
CA ALA A 97 -4.65 -6.52 -15.68
C ALA A 97 -3.59 -5.46 -15.36
N SER A 98 -2.31 -5.83 -15.53
CA SER A 98 -1.14 -5.01 -15.14
C SER A 98 -1.28 -4.46 -13.72
N PRO A 99 -1.35 -5.35 -12.70
CA PRO A 99 -1.62 -4.91 -11.35
C PRO A 99 -0.46 -4.06 -10.79
N PHE A 100 -0.79 -3.13 -9.88
CA PHE A 100 0.19 -2.25 -9.22
C PHE A 100 0.10 -2.34 -7.70
N GLY A 101 -0.77 -1.57 -7.08
CA GLY A 101 -0.96 -1.51 -5.63
C GLY A 101 -1.86 -2.63 -5.14
N ILE A 102 -1.69 -2.98 -3.87
CA ILE A 102 -2.51 -3.97 -3.17
C ILE A 102 -2.70 -3.55 -1.72
N ALA A 103 -3.88 -3.81 -1.18
CA ALA A 103 -4.22 -3.63 0.22
C ALA A 103 -4.98 -4.85 0.74
N ALA A 104 -4.84 -5.16 2.03
CA ALA A 104 -5.53 -6.27 2.68
C ALA A 104 -6.29 -5.76 3.91
N GLY A 105 -7.62 -5.80 3.84
CA GLY A 105 -8.55 -5.34 4.86
C GLY A 105 -9.28 -6.47 5.56
N ALA A 106 -10.22 -6.14 6.45
CA ALA A 106 -11.03 -7.14 7.11
C ALA A 106 -11.95 -7.90 6.16
N ALA A 107 -12.49 -7.20 5.15
CA ALA A 107 -13.41 -7.74 4.17
C ALA A 107 -12.72 -8.54 3.04
N GLY A 108 -11.44 -8.28 2.74
CA GLY A 108 -10.80 -8.92 1.58
C GLY A 108 -9.45 -8.33 1.24
N VAL A 109 -8.93 -8.75 0.08
CA VAL A 109 -7.81 -8.11 -0.61
C VAL A 109 -8.33 -7.24 -1.75
N TYR A 110 -7.68 -6.12 -1.99
CA TYR A 110 -8.02 -5.15 -3.01
C TYR A 110 -6.77 -4.79 -3.80
N TRP A 111 -6.85 -4.71 -5.12
CA TRP A 111 -5.70 -4.37 -5.98
C TRP A 111 -6.09 -3.43 -7.10
N SER A 112 -5.15 -2.62 -7.57
CA SER A 112 -5.35 -1.79 -8.76
C SER A 112 -4.98 -2.55 -10.02
N ASN A 113 -5.84 -2.46 -11.02
CA ASN A 113 -5.61 -2.95 -12.37
C ASN A 113 -5.37 -1.75 -13.31
N ALA A 114 -4.11 -1.35 -13.47
CA ALA A 114 -3.78 -0.18 -14.28
C ALA A 114 -4.11 -0.37 -15.77
N GLY A 115 -4.08 -1.62 -16.26
CA GLY A 115 -4.36 -1.94 -17.66
C GLY A 115 -5.83 -1.77 -18.05
N THR A 116 -6.77 -1.86 -17.09
CA THR A 116 -8.21 -1.75 -17.35
C THR A 116 -8.86 -0.56 -16.65
N GLY A 117 -8.11 0.20 -15.84
CA GLY A 117 -8.68 1.33 -15.09
C GLY A 117 -9.70 0.88 -14.04
N THR A 118 -9.39 -0.22 -13.34
CA THR A 118 -10.30 -0.80 -12.33
C THR A 118 -9.58 -1.06 -11.02
N ILE A 119 -10.36 -1.17 -9.94
CA ILE A 119 -9.92 -1.79 -8.68
C ILE A 119 -10.59 -3.15 -8.59
N GLY A 120 -9.80 -4.19 -8.35
CA GLY A 120 -10.30 -5.54 -8.10
C GLY A 120 -10.43 -5.85 -6.61
N ARG A 121 -11.23 -6.86 -6.27
CA ARG A 121 -11.31 -7.42 -4.91
C ARG A 121 -11.45 -8.94 -4.91
N ALA A 122 -11.09 -9.56 -3.80
CA ALA A 122 -11.40 -10.96 -3.51
C ALA A 122 -11.45 -11.19 -2.00
N ASP A 123 -12.13 -12.27 -1.60
CA ASP A 123 -12.06 -12.75 -0.22
C ASP A 123 -10.62 -13.11 0.17
N LEU A 124 -10.32 -13.03 1.47
CA LEU A 124 -9.02 -13.43 2.00
C LEU A 124 -8.66 -14.90 1.73
N ASN A 125 -9.65 -15.74 1.40
CA ASN A 125 -9.49 -17.15 1.04
C ASN A 125 -9.29 -17.39 -0.47
N GLY A 126 -9.40 -16.34 -1.31
CA GLY A 126 -9.23 -16.39 -2.77
C GLY A 126 -10.53 -16.59 -3.55
N LYS A 127 -11.68 -16.58 -2.89
CA LYS A 127 -13.00 -16.67 -3.53
C LYS A 127 -13.56 -15.29 -3.88
N ASP A 128 -14.67 -15.30 -4.60
CA ASP A 128 -15.44 -14.11 -4.96
C ASP A 128 -14.57 -13.02 -5.60
N VAL A 129 -13.74 -13.46 -6.56
CA VAL A 129 -12.84 -12.61 -7.31
C VAL A 129 -13.63 -11.73 -8.26
N GLU A 130 -13.49 -10.42 -8.10
CA GLU A 130 -14.07 -9.41 -8.97
C GLU A 130 -12.94 -8.53 -9.52
N GLN A 131 -12.55 -8.73 -10.77
CA GLN A 131 -11.49 -7.93 -11.41
C GLN A 131 -11.90 -6.47 -11.66
N ALA A 132 -13.20 -6.21 -11.74
CA ALA A 132 -13.78 -4.90 -12.04
C ALA A 132 -14.75 -4.46 -10.93
N PHE A 133 -14.36 -4.65 -9.66
CA PHE A 133 -15.15 -4.27 -8.50
C PHE A 133 -15.47 -2.76 -8.51
N ILE A 134 -14.46 -1.91 -8.77
CA ILE A 134 -14.65 -0.49 -9.10
C ILE A 134 -14.19 -0.25 -10.53
N THR A 135 -14.97 0.52 -11.30
CA THR A 135 -14.65 0.92 -12.68
C THR A 135 -14.44 2.43 -12.82
N GLY A 136 -13.82 2.86 -13.92
CA GLY A 136 -13.62 4.28 -14.24
C GLY A 136 -12.44 4.93 -13.53
N ALA A 137 -11.55 4.16 -12.91
CA ALA A 137 -10.32 4.69 -12.32
C ALA A 137 -9.32 5.06 -13.43
N ALA A 138 -8.65 6.22 -13.27
CA ALA A 138 -7.80 6.80 -14.31
C ALA A 138 -6.32 6.54 -14.01
N GLY A 139 -5.79 5.45 -14.57
CA GLY A 139 -4.43 4.98 -14.31
C GLY A 139 -4.20 4.68 -12.82
N PRO A 140 -4.99 3.77 -12.22
CA PRO A 140 -4.89 3.48 -10.80
C PRO A 140 -3.53 2.87 -10.43
N ARG A 141 -2.94 3.31 -9.32
CA ARG A 141 -1.63 2.81 -8.83
C ARG A 141 -1.72 2.33 -7.39
N GLY A 142 -1.60 3.20 -6.39
CA GLY A 142 -1.76 2.84 -4.98
C GLY A 142 -3.18 2.44 -4.65
N VAL A 143 -3.32 1.53 -3.67
CA VAL A 143 -4.59 1.12 -3.07
C VAL A 143 -4.38 1.04 -1.56
N ALA A 144 -5.36 1.55 -0.80
CA ALA A 144 -5.43 1.42 0.65
C ALA A 144 -6.86 1.06 1.06
N VAL A 145 -7.02 0.49 2.25
CA VAL A 145 -8.34 0.09 2.76
C VAL A 145 -8.41 0.27 4.27
N ASP A 146 -9.51 0.85 4.75
CA ASP A 146 -9.81 0.93 6.18
C ASP A 146 -11.02 0.02 6.52
N LYS A 147 -11.71 0.29 7.63
CA LYS A 147 -12.90 -0.47 8.05
C LYS A 147 -14.16 -0.20 7.22
N HIS A 148 -14.19 0.88 6.45
CA HIS A 148 -15.38 1.43 5.79
C HIS A 148 -15.19 1.66 4.29
N HIS A 149 -13.97 1.98 3.85
CA HIS A 149 -13.70 2.40 2.49
C HIS A 149 -12.43 1.78 1.91
N VAL A 150 -12.43 1.67 0.59
CA VAL A 150 -11.23 1.49 -0.23
C VAL A 150 -10.85 2.82 -0.87
N TYR A 151 -9.57 3.13 -0.90
CA TYR A 151 -8.98 4.34 -1.47
C TYR A 151 -7.99 3.96 -2.57
N TRP A 152 -7.89 4.77 -3.62
CA TRP A 152 -6.91 4.54 -4.70
C TRP A 152 -6.37 5.85 -5.27
N THR A 153 -5.15 5.82 -5.79
CA THR A 153 -4.57 6.96 -6.51
C THR A 153 -4.91 6.88 -7.99
N ASN A 154 -5.46 7.93 -8.58
CA ASN A 154 -5.61 8.08 -10.03
C ASN A 154 -4.45 8.93 -10.58
N SER A 155 -3.42 8.26 -11.12
CA SER A 155 -2.20 8.96 -11.56
C SER A 155 -2.39 9.79 -12.83
N SER A 156 -3.41 9.47 -13.65
CA SER A 156 -3.68 10.21 -14.88
C SER A 156 -4.51 11.48 -14.66
N THR A 157 -5.29 11.55 -13.59
CA THR A 157 -6.15 12.71 -13.27
C THR A 157 -5.70 13.48 -12.04
N ASN A 158 -4.62 13.05 -11.38
CA ASN A 158 -4.09 13.69 -10.18
C ASN A 158 -5.12 13.78 -9.03
N THR A 159 -5.85 12.69 -8.82
CA THR A 159 -6.86 12.58 -7.76
C THR A 159 -6.65 11.35 -6.89
N ILE A 160 -7.25 11.37 -5.70
CA ILE A 160 -7.49 10.18 -4.88
C ILE A 160 -8.96 9.83 -5.00
N GLY A 161 -9.27 8.57 -5.29
CA GLY A 161 -10.64 8.05 -5.30
C GLY A 161 -10.97 7.29 -4.02
N ARG A 162 -12.27 7.16 -3.74
CA ARG A 162 -12.82 6.44 -2.57
C ARG A 162 -14.11 5.73 -2.95
N ALA A 163 -14.37 4.57 -2.35
CA ALA A 163 -15.64 3.87 -2.42
C ALA A 163 -15.90 3.08 -1.13
N ASP A 164 -17.16 2.75 -0.87
CA ASP A 164 -17.53 1.84 0.22
C ASP A 164 -17.03 0.42 -0.08
N LEU A 165 -16.80 -0.39 0.97
CA LEU A 165 -16.33 -1.77 0.79
C LEU A 165 -17.31 -2.68 0.03
N ASP A 166 -18.58 -2.28 -0.10
CA ASP A 166 -19.60 -2.96 -0.90
C ASP A 166 -19.63 -2.52 -2.39
N GLY A 167 -18.83 -1.52 -2.76
CA GLY A 167 -18.70 -1.01 -4.13
C GLY A 167 -19.59 0.19 -4.44
N ARG A 168 -20.36 0.69 -3.47
CA ARG A 168 -21.19 1.88 -3.63
C ARG A 168 -20.41 3.16 -3.36
N ASN A 169 -21.07 4.29 -3.64
CA ASN A 169 -20.57 5.64 -3.34
C ASN A 169 -19.17 5.89 -3.92
N VAL A 170 -18.95 5.41 -5.15
CA VAL A 170 -17.70 5.60 -5.88
C VAL A 170 -17.53 7.08 -6.19
N ASP A 171 -16.42 7.64 -5.69
CA ASP A 171 -15.99 9.00 -5.99
C ASP A 171 -14.56 8.96 -6.53
N GLN A 172 -14.38 9.25 -7.82
CA GLN A 172 -13.06 9.32 -8.47
C GLN A 172 -12.29 10.61 -8.14
N ASN A 173 -12.95 11.58 -7.52
CA ASN A 173 -12.43 12.91 -7.21
C ASN A 173 -12.52 13.23 -5.72
N PHE A 174 -12.52 12.20 -4.86
CA PHE A 174 -12.61 12.35 -3.41
C PHE A 174 -11.59 13.36 -2.86
N ILE A 175 -10.34 13.31 -3.36
CA ILE A 175 -9.36 14.38 -3.20
C ILE A 175 -8.87 14.82 -4.58
N VAL A 176 -8.86 16.14 -4.82
CA VAL A 176 -8.36 16.75 -6.06
C VAL A 176 -7.06 17.54 -5.81
N GLY A 177 -6.29 17.77 -6.87
CA GLY A 177 -5.10 18.61 -6.82
C GLY A 177 -3.84 17.90 -6.29
N ALA A 178 -3.80 16.57 -6.29
CA ALA A 178 -2.57 15.82 -6.05
C ALA A 178 -1.54 16.09 -7.17
N SER A 179 -0.30 15.64 -6.99
CA SER A 179 0.78 15.90 -7.96
C SER A 179 1.51 14.60 -8.30
N GLY A 180 1.03 13.92 -9.34
CA GLY A 180 1.50 12.58 -9.71
C GLY A 180 1.37 11.59 -8.56
N PRO A 181 0.16 11.36 -8.04
CA PRO A 181 -0.04 10.49 -6.88
C PRO A 181 0.38 9.05 -7.24
N ALA A 182 1.37 8.53 -6.51
CA ALA A 182 1.96 7.22 -6.79
C ALA A 182 1.41 6.12 -5.85
N ASN A 183 1.17 6.47 -4.59
CA ASN A 183 0.71 5.55 -3.57
C ASN A 183 -0.23 6.25 -2.57
N VAL A 184 -1.03 5.47 -1.83
CA VAL A 184 -1.97 5.94 -0.82
C VAL A 184 -1.92 5.02 0.40
N ALA A 185 -2.03 5.57 1.60
CA ALA A 185 -2.16 4.85 2.86
C ALA A 185 -3.27 5.48 3.71
N VAL A 186 -3.79 4.74 4.67
CA VAL A 186 -4.89 5.19 5.54
C VAL A 186 -4.67 4.70 6.96
N ASP A 187 -5.00 5.53 7.94
CA ASP A 187 -5.07 5.14 9.35
C ASP A 187 -6.46 5.40 9.94
N ALA A 188 -6.59 5.36 11.26
CA ALA A 188 -7.88 5.53 11.92
C ALA A 188 -8.49 6.94 11.77
N GLN A 189 -7.71 7.93 11.33
CA GLN A 189 -8.09 9.34 11.29
C GLN A 189 -7.83 10.01 9.94
N HIS A 190 -6.85 9.57 9.17
CA HIS A 190 -6.43 10.27 7.96
C HIS A 190 -6.13 9.32 6.80
N VAL A 191 -6.29 9.86 5.60
CA VAL A 191 -5.72 9.32 4.35
C VAL A 191 -4.46 10.11 4.01
N TYR A 192 -3.44 9.41 3.52
CA TYR A 192 -2.14 9.96 3.11
C TYR A 192 -1.82 9.54 1.69
N TRP A 193 -1.20 10.41 0.89
CA TRP A 193 -0.78 10.06 -0.47
C TRP A 193 0.61 10.59 -0.80
N ALA A 194 1.35 9.80 -1.59
CA ALA A 194 2.68 10.17 -2.04
C ALA A 194 2.58 10.93 -3.38
N ASN A 195 2.95 12.21 -3.37
CA ASN A 195 3.04 13.03 -4.58
C ASN A 195 4.44 12.91 -5.19
N ALA A 196 4.58 12.03 -6.19
CA ALA A 196 5.88 11.75 -6.78
C ALA A 196 6.46 12.94 -7.57
N VAL A 197 5.59 13.82 -8.10
CA VAL A 197 6.05 14.97 -8.90
C VAL A 197 6.44 16.15 -8.02
N SER A 198 5.63 16.51 -7.02
CA SER A 198 5.96 17.61 -6.10
C SER A 198 6.95 17.23 -5.00
N GLY A 199 7.22 15.94 -4.79
CA GLY A 199 8.12 15.49 -3.74
C GLY A 199 7.55 15.66 -2.33
N THR A 200 6.22 15.56 -2.19
CA THR A 200 5.50 15.74 -0.91
C THR A 200 4.69 14.52 -0.51
N ILE A 201 4.33 14.44 0.77
CA ILE A 201 3.23 13.59 1.24
C ILE A 201 2.05 14.50 1.55
N GLY A 202 0.90 14.21 0.95
CA GLY A 202 -0.35 14.88 1.29
C GLY A 202 -1.12 14.11 2.37
N ARG A 203 -2.04 14.80 3.03
CA ARG A 203 -2.93 14.25 4.07
C ARG A 203 -4.31 14.91 4.00
N ALA A 204 -5.36 14.15 4.32
CA ALA A 204 -6.71 14.66 4.57
C ALA A 204 -7.40 13.82 5.64
N ASP A 205 -8.45 14.34 6.24
CA ASP A 205 -9.34 13.58 7.11
C ASP A 205 -10.11 12.51 6.31
N LEU A 206 -10.59 11.46 6.99
CA LEU A 206 -11.29 10.35 6.31
C LEU A 206 -12.56 10.77 5.56
N ASP A 207 -13.16 11.92 5.92
CA ASP A 207 -14.32 12.51 5.27
C ASP A 207 -13.95 13.40 4.06
N GLY A 208 -12.67 13.66 3.83
CA GLY A 208 -12.13 14.44 2.73
C GLY A 208 -11.86 15.91 3.07
N GLN A 209 -12.08 16.32 4.32
CA GLN A 209 -11.76 17.67 4.80
C GLN A 209 -10.28 17.81 5.15
N ASP A 210 -9.88 19.06 5.44
CA ASP A 210 -8.53 19.41 5.91
C ASP A 210 -7.40 18.89 5.00
N VAL A 211 -7.63 19.01 3.69
CA VAL A 211 -6.68 18.61 2.65
C VAL A 211 -5.42 19.47 2.72
N ASP A 212 -4.30 18.82 3.00
CA ASP A 212 -2.96 19.40 2.92
C ASP A 212 -2.12 18.62 1.91
N GLN A 213 -1.82 19.22 0.76
CA GLN A 213 -1.01 18.60 -0.31
C GLN A 213 0.48 18.51 0.03
N ALA A 214 0.92 19.15 1.11
CA ALA A 214 2.32 19.31 1.47
C ALA A 214 2.57 19.03 2.98
N PHE A 215 1.75 18.18 3.59
CA PHE A 215 1.87 17.78 5.00
C PHE A 215 3.30 17.36 5.38
N ILE A 216 3.98 16.62 4.49
CA ILE A 216 5.44 16.42 4.55
C ILE A 216 6.07 16.92 3.26
N THR A 217 7.17 17.68 3.38
CA THR A 217 7.94 18.20 2.24
C THR A 217 9.33 17.57 2.17
N GLY A 218 10.00 17.68 1.02
CA GLY A 218 11.38 17.21 0.85
C GLY A 218 11.53 15.70 0.68
N ALA A 219 10.46 14.97 0.35
CA ALA A 219 10.47 13.51 0.23
C ALA A 219 11.10 12.98 -1.09
N ALA A 220 11.69 13.86 -1.91
CA ALA A 220 12.48 13.57 -3.11
C ALA A 220 11.88 12.48 -4.04
N GLY A 221 10.68 12.73 -4.57
CA GLY A 221 10.00 11.82 -5.50
C GLY A 221 9.47 10.54 -4.82
N PRO A 222 8.66 10.66 -3.76
CA PRO A 222 8.22 9.51 -2.98
C PRO A 222 7.36 8.58 -3.85
N ARG A 223 7.73 7.29 -3.86
CA ARG A 223 7.02 6.24 -4.61
C ARG A 223 6.08 5.40 -3.75
N GLY A 224 6.24 5.47 -2.43
CA GLY A 224 5.46 4.71 -1.46
C GLY A 224 5.18 5.55 -0.21
N VAL A 225 4.07 5.23 0.45
CA VAL A 225 3.72 5.71 1.79
C VAL A 225 3.06 4.54 2.52
N ALA A 226 3.41 4.34 3.77
CA ALA A 226 2.81 3.35 4.64
C ALA A 226 2.62 3.96 6.02
N VAL A 227 1.54 3.58 6.71
CA VAL A 227 1.28 4.01 8.08
C VAL A 227 1.40 2.81 9.00
N VAL A 228 2.24 2.94 10.04
CA VAL A 228 2.39 1.92 11.08
C VAL A 228 1.63 2.40 12.32
N PRO A 229 0.71 1.60 12.90
CA PRO A 229 0.09 1.96 14.17
C PRO A 229 1.18 2.16 15.22
N GLY A 230 1.29 3.36 15.79
CA GLY A 230 2.35 3.66 16.75
C GLY A 230 2.25 2.75 17.97
N LYS A 231 3.36 2.14 18.38
CA LYS A 231 3.50 1.68 19.77
C LYS A 231 3.45 2.95 20.62
N GLY A 232 2.47 3.07 21.51
CA GLY A 232 2.38 4.21 22.41
C GLY A 232 3.70 4.36 23.17
N HIS A 233 4.50 5.37 22.82
CA HIS A 233 5.65 5.73 23.62
C HIS A 233 5.10 6.40 24.87
N GLY A 234 5.01 5.63 25.96
CA GLY A 234 4.76 6.19 27.27
C GLY A 234 5.82 7.26 27.54
N ARG A 235 5.39 8.51 27.68
CA ARG A 235 6.22 9.56 28.29
C ARG A 235 6.65 9.01 29.65
N LYS A 236 7.95 8.75 29.81
CA LYS A 236 8.54 8.75 31.15
C LYS A 236 8.61 10.20 31.56
N ASP A 237 7.70 10.60 32.44
CA ASP A 237 7.79 11.89 33.12
C ASP A 237 9.10 11.91 33.92
N PRO A 238 10.01 12.87 33.68
CA PRO A 238 11.26 12.94 34.42
C PRO A 238 11.07 13.79 35.68
N HIS A 239 10.13 13.45 36.56
CA HIS A 239 10.03 14.06 37.89
C HIS A 239 9.55 13.05 38.94
N GLY A 240 10.48 12.19 39.39
CA GLY A 240 10.40 11.54 40.70
C GLY A 240 11.23 12.35 41.69
N ARG A 241 10.60 12.74 42.80
CA ARG A 241 11.16 13.51 43.92
C ARG A 241 12.33 12.83 44.61
#